data_AF-A0A851H995-F1
#
_entry.id   AF-A0A851H995-F1
#
_cell.length_a   1.000
_cell.length_b   1.000
_cell.length_c   1.000
_cell.angle_alpha   90.00
_cell.angle_beta   90.00
_cell.angle_gamma   90.00
#
_symmetry.space_group_name_H-M   'P 1'
#
loop_
_entity.id
_entity.type
_entity.pdbx_description
1 polymer ?
#
loop_
_entity_poly.entity_id
_entity_poly.type
_entity_poly.pdbx_seq_one_letter_code
_entity_poly.pdbx_strand_id
1 'polypeptide(L)'
;MEKSLKARAVDLLSRREYTRRELERRLAPFAESPEQLATLLDELAERNWQSDSRFARQFADIKGQKYGTRRLQQEMRQRGVGQEDIADVLAERDDLALARQQWEKKFGSVASTPQERAKQMRFLAARGFGMSVIRQVMAGSGDDDFPPDNPD
;
A
#
# COMPACT_ATOMS: atom_id res chain seq x y z
N MET A 1 12.38 1.61 -36.15
CA MET A 1 11.63 2.81 -35.72
C MET A 1 11.67 2.88 -34.21
N GLU A 2 12.15 3.99 -33.66
CA GLU A 2 12.08 4.22 -32.22
C GLU A 2 10.62 4.48 -31.81
N LYS A 3 10.17 3.90 -30.70
CA LYS A 3 8.80 4.10 -30.20
C LYS A 3 8.66 5.53 -29.69
N SER A 4 7.60 6.23 -30.09
CA SER A 4 7.26 7.55 -29.54
C SER A 4 6.96 7.48 -28.03
N LEU A 5 7.09 8.61 -27.33
CA LEU A 5 6.82 8.70 -25.90
C LEU A 5 5.39 8.22 -25.55
N LYS A 6 4.40 8.60 -26.36
CA LYS A 6 3.01 8.16 -26.23
C LYS A 6 2.84 6.65 -26.45
N ALA A 7 3.51 6.08 -27.45
CA ALA A 7 3.47 4.63 -27.69
C ALA A 7 4.09 3.84 -26.52
N ARG A 8 5.16 4.38 -25.90
CA ARG A 8 5.76 3.80 -24.68
C ARG A 8 4.81 3.88 -23.49
N ALA A 9 4.13 5.00 -23.30
CA ALA A 9 3.14 5.17 -22.24
C ALA A 9 1.96 4.21 -22.39
N VAL A 10 1.42 4.05 -23.60
CA VAL A 10 0.32 3.11 -23.89
C VAL A 10 0.76 1.65 -23.67
N ASP A 11 1.97 1.28 -24.07
CA ASP A 11 2.53 -0.06 -23.83
C ASP A 11 2.73 -0.36 -22.33
N LEU A 12 2.97 0.67 -21.50
CA LEU A 12 2.96 0.50 -20.04
C LEU A 12 1.52 0.30 -19.54
N LEU A 13 0.63 1.25 -19.84
CA LEU A 13 -0.76 1.28 -19.37
C LEU A 13 -1.59 0.07 -19.82
N SER A 14 -1.24 -0.58 -20.93
CA SER A 14 -1.91 -1.81 -21.38
C SER A 14 -1.65 -3.03 -20.47
N ARG A 15 -0.61 -2.98 -19.62
CA ARG A 15 -0.20 -4.12 -18.79
C ARG A 15 -0.79 -4.08 -17.39
N ARG A 16 -0.96 -2.88 -16.82
CA ARG A 16 -1.53 -2.63 -15.50
C ARG A 16 -1.78 -1.13 -15.31
N GLU A 17 -2.40 -0.79 -14.18
CA GLU A 17 -2.47 0.60 -13.71
C GLU A 17 -1.08 1.07 -13.25
N TYR A 18 -0.74 2.30 -13.60
CA TYR A 18 0.46 3.00 -13.15
C TYR A 18 0.06 4.32 -12.52
N THR A 19 0.74 4.70 -11.44
CA THR A 19 0.61 6.08 -10.94
C THR A 19 1.27 7.05 -11.89
N ARG A 20 0.86 8.32 -11.83
CA ARG A 20 1.53 9.39 -12.57
C ARG A 20 3.05 9.38 -12.31
N ARG A 21 3.45 9.30 -11.04
CA ARG A 21 4.86 9.24 -10.63
C ARG A 21 5.61 8.02 -11.16
N GLU A 22 4.96 6.86 -11.27
CA GLU A 22 5.57 5.67 -11.86
C GLU A 22 5.79 5.86 -13.37
N LEU A 23 4.85 6.50 -14.09
CA LEU A 23 5.02 6.84 -15.50
C LEU A 23 6.11 7.89 -15.69
N GLU A 24 6.13 8.95 -14.88
CA GLU A 24 7.16 9.99 -14.92
C GLU A 24 8.56 9.38 -14.86
N ARG A 25 8.82 8.55 -13.84
CA ARG A 25 10.11 7.88 -13.66
C ARG A 25 10.50 6.97 -14.83
N ARG A 26 9.52 6.31 -15.46
CA ARG A 26 9.77 5.35 -16.55
C ARG A 26 9.92 6.02 -17.91
N LEU A 27 9.28 7.16 -18.11
CA LEU A 27 9.24 7.87 -19.38
C LEU A 27 10.28 9.01 -19.46
N ALA A 28 10.73 9.54 -18.31
CA ALA A 28 11.73 10.61 -18.25
C ALA A 28 12.99 10.38 -19.12
N PRO A 29 13.59 9.16 -19.18
CA PRO A 29 14.76 8.93 -20.03
C PRO A 29 14.49 9.05 -21.55
N PHE A 30 13.22 9.08 -21.97
CA PHE A 30 12.81 9.13 -23.37
C PHE A 30 12.11 10.44 -23.75
N ALA A 31 11.90 11.33 -22.78
CA ALA A 31 11.29 12.63 -23.01
C ALA A 31 12.36 13.64 -23.43
N GLU A 32 12.03 14.49 -24.39
CA GLU A 32 12.91 15.58 -24.83
C GLU A 32 13.02 16.67 -23.77
N SER A 33 11.96 16.86 -22.97
CA SER A 33 11.96 17.78 -21.84
C SER A 33 10.96 17.34 -20.74
N PRO A 34 11.13 17.83 -19.50
CA PRO A 34 10.15 17.64 -18.43
C PRO A 34 8.74 18.14 -18.79
N GLU A 35 8.65 19.23 -19.54
CA GLU A 35 7.38 19.84 -19.95
C GLU A 35 6.64 18.97 -20.97
N GLN A 36 7.36 18.38 -21.94
CA GLN A 36 6.79 17.40 -22.88
C GLN A 36 6.20 16.20 -22.14
N LEU A 37 6.92 15.69 -21.14
CA LEU A 37 6.46 14.58 -20.32
C LEU A 37 5.23 14.97 -19.49
N ALA A 38 5.25 16.12 -18.83
CA ALA A 38 4.12 16.61 -18.05
C ALA A 38 2.87 16.75 -18.93
N THR A 39 3.00 17.36 -20.10
CA THR A 39 1.91 17.55 -21.07
C THR A 39 1.32 16.21 -21.51
N LEU A 40 2.16 15.23 -21.84
CA LEU A 40 1.68 13.89 -22.19
C LEU A 40 0.93 13.23 -21.02
N LEU A 41 1.43 13.34 -19.79
CA LEU A 41 0.79 12.74 -18.63
C LEU A 41 -0.54 13.41 -18.29
N ASP A 42 -0.65 14.72 -18.50
CA ASP A 42 -1.92 15.45 -18.38
C ASP A 42 -2.93 14.96 -19.41
N GLU A 43 -2.55 14.84 -20.69
CA GLU A 43 -3.41 14.24 -21.73
C GLU A 43 -3.89 12.83 -21.36
N LEU A 44 -3.01 12.01 -20.80
CA LEU A 44 -3.33 10.63 -20.41
C LEU A 44 -4.30 10.60 -19.23
N ALA A 45 -4.14 11.50 -18.26
CA ALA A 45 -5.05 11.64 -17.12
C ALA A 45 -6.42 12.19 -17.55
N GLU A 46 -6.46 13.23 -18.38
CA GLU A 46 -7.69 13.82 -18.94
C GLU A 46 -8.51 12.80 -19.74
N ARG A 47 -7.84 11.94 -20.51
CA ARG A 47 -8.48 10.83 -21.24
C ARG A 47 -8.80 9.62 -20.36
N ASN A 48 -8.52 9.71 -19.06
CA ASN A 48 -8.69 8.63 -18.09
C ASN A 48 -7.89 7.36 -18.41
N TRP A 49 -6.85 7.45 -19.25
CA TRP A 49 -5.94 6.34 -19.53
C TRP A 49 -5.00 6.08 -18.36
N GLN A 50 -4.63 7.13 -17.64
CA GLN A 50 -3.93 7.06 -16.36
C GLN A 50 -4.90 7.47 -15.23
N SER A 51 -4.87 6.75 -14.11
CA SER A 51 -5.69 7.08 -12.93
C SER A 51 -5.04 6.56 -11.65
N ASP A 52 -4.66 7.48 -10.76
CA ASP A 52 -4.10 7.14 -9.44
C ASP A 52 -5.12 6.44 -8.54
N SER A 53 -6.42 6.78 -8.67
CA SER A 53 -7.50 6.12 -7.94
C SER A 53 -7.72 4.66 -8.37
N ARG A 54 -7.67 4.36 -9.68
CA ARG A 54 -7.69 2.97 -10.18
C ARG A 54 -6.46 2.20 -9.73
N PHE A 55 -5.29 2.83 -9.78
CA PHE A 55 -4.08 2.24 -9.23
C PHE A 55 -4.24 1.90 -7.74
N ALA A 56 -4.74 2.84 -6.92
CA ALA A 56 -4.91 2.65 -5.49
C ALA A 56 -5.83 1.47 -5.18
N ARG A 57 -6.96 1.37 -5.86
CA ARG A 57 -7.91 0.26 -5.73
C ARG A 57 -7.26 -1.09 -6.08
N GLN A 58 -6.67 -1.20 -7.27
CA GLN A 58 -5.97 -2.42 -7.70
C GLN A 58 -4.84 -2.79 -6.71
N PHE A 59 -4.11 -1.80 -6.22
CA PHE A 59 -3.02 -2.02 -5.27
C PHE A 59 -3.53 -2.55 -3.93
N ALA A 60 -4.60 -1.98 -3.38
CA ALA A 60 -5.20 -2.45 -2.13
C ALA A 60 -5.82 -3.84 -2.27
N ASP A 61 -6.45 -4.16 -3.41
CA ASP A 61 -7.03 -5.48 -3.66
C ASP A 61 -5.94 -6.57 -3.62
N ILE A 62 -4.80 -6.32 -4.27
CA ILE A 62 -3.70 -7.29 -4.37
C ILE A 62 -2.87 -7.34 -3.09
N LYS A 63 -2.44 -6.19 -2.58
CA LYS A 63 -1.52 -6.09 -1.44
C LYS A 63 -2.22 -6.14 -0.10
N GLY A 64 -3.48 -5.73 -0.05
CA GLY A 64 -4.26 -5.70 1.18
C GLY A 64 -4.63 -7.06 1.73
N GLN A 65 -4.46 -8.14 0.96
CA GLN A 65 -4.53 -9.50 1.51
C GLN A 65 -3.34 -9.85 2.43
N LYS A 66 -2.24 -9.09 2.33
CA LYS A 66 -0.97 -9.37 3.00
C LYS A 66 -0.54 -8.29 3.99
N TYR A 67 -0.95 -7.06 3.76
CA TYR A 67 -0.49 -5.90 4.51
C TYR A 67 -1.65 -5.14 5.15
N GLY A 68 -1.39 -4.62 6.35
CA GLY A 68 -2.29 -3.71 7.05
C GLY A 68 -2.24 -2.31 6.44
N THR A 69 -3.24 -1.52 6.84
CA THR A 69 -3.54 -0.18 6.33
C THR A 69 -2.33 0.76 6.40
N ARG A 70 -1.55 0.74 7.49
CA ARG A 70 -0.39 1.67 7.63
C ARG A 70 0.65 1.46 6.54
N ARG A 71 0.92 0.19 6.20
CA ARG A 71 1.89 -0.14 5.14
C ARG A 71 1.34 0.13 3.75
N LEU A 72 0.07 -0.18 3.50
CA LEU A 72 -0.57 0.15 2.22
C LEU A 72 -0.54 1.67 1.96
N GLN A 73 -0.94 2.46 2.95
CA GLN A 73 -0.89 3.92 2.89
C GLN A 73 0.53 4.43 2.61
N GLN A 74 1.54 3.90 3.31
CA GLN A 74 2.93 4.29 3.08
C GLN A 74 3.39 3.95 1.65
N GLU A 75 3.12 2.73 1.17
CA GLU A 75 3.53 2.30 -0.17
C GLU A 75 2.81 3.11 -1.28
N MET A 76 1.52 3.44 -1.09
CA MET A 76 0.77 4.29 -2.01
C MET A 76 1.32 5.73 -2.04
N ARG A 77 1.58 6.34 -0.88
CA ARG A 77 2.19 7.68 -0.77
C ARG A 77 3.56 7.74 -1.46
N GLN A 78 4.41 6.72 -1.26
CA GLN A 78 5.72 6.64 -1.93
C GLN A 78 5.62 6.55 -3.44
N ARG A 79 4.50 6.05 -3.97
CA ARG A 79 4.19 5.97 -5.40
C ARG A 79 3.42 7.19 -5.91
N GLY A 80 3.15 8.18 -5.07
CA GLY A 80 2.55 9.46 -5.48
C GLY A 80 1.03 9.49 -5.48
N VAL A 81 0.35 8.48 -4.93
CA VAL A 81 -1.12 8.48 -4.83
C VAL A 81 -1.58 9.57 -3.85
N GLY A 82 -2.62 10.31 -4.22
CA GLY A 82 -3.22 11.37 -3.41
C GLY A 82 -3.83 10.88 -2.09
N GLN A 83 -3.93 11.77 -1.10
CA GLN A 83 -4.46 11.42 0.22
C GLN A 83 -5.93 10.98 0.19
N GLU A 84 -6.73 11.61 -0.67
CA GLU A 84 -8.16 11.30 -0.84
C GLU A 84 -8.34 9.88 -1.41
N ASP A 85 -7.70 9.57 -2.53
CA ASP A 85 -7.70 8.22 -3.12
C ASP A 85 -7.27 7.13 -2.12
N ILE A 86 -6.27 7.42 -1.30
CA ILE A 86 -5.81 6.51 -0.25
C ILE A 86 -6.88 6.35 0.83
N ALA A 87 -7.49 7.44 1.29
CA ALA A 87 -8.52 7.38 2.32
C ALA A 87 -9.72 6.55 1.83
N ASP A 88 -10.19 6.81 0.62
CA ASP A 88 -11.33 6.13 0.01
C ASP A 88 -11.12 4.61 -0.10
N VAL A 89 -9.94 4.20 -0.58
CA VAL A 89 -9.64 2.77 -0.76
C VAL A 89 -9.40 2.05 0.57
N LEU A 90 -9.00 2.75 1.62
CA LEU A 90 -8.70 2.16 2.92
C LEU A 90 -9.85 2.25 3.93
N ALA A 91 -10.91 3.03 3.65
CA ALA A 91 -11.98 3.34 4.60
C ALA A 91 -12.70 2.12 5.19
N GLU A 92 -12.99 1.11 4.37
CA GLU A 92 -13.84 -0.04 4.76
C GLU A 92 -13.02 -1.29 5.12
N ARG A 93 -11.70 -1.15 5.32
CA ARG A 93 -10.82 -2.30 5.55
C ARG A 93 -10.90 -2.80 6.99
N ASP A 94 -11.18 -4.10 7.13
CA ASP A 94 -11.08 -4.81 8.41
C ASP A 94 -9.65 -5.33 8.64
N ASP A 95 -8.76 -4.43 9.10
CA ASP A 95 -7.39 -4.79 9.47
C ASP A 95 -7.33 -5.82 10.60
N LEU A 96 -8.35 -5.89 11.48
CA LEU A 96 -8.37 -6.82 12.61
C LEU A 96 -8.59 -8.25 12.13
N ALA A 97 -9.59 -8.49 11.29
CA ALA A 97 -9.84 -9.81 10.71
C ALA A 97 -8.62 -10.31 9.91
N LEU A 98 -8.00 -9.43 9.10
CA LEU A 98 -6.81 -9.75 8.33
C LEU A 98 -5.61 -10.08 9.23
N ALA A 99 -5.38 -9.28 10.28
CA ALA A 99 -4.30 -9.51 11.22
C ALA A 99 -4.48 -10.85 11.96
N ARG A 100 -5.70 -11.15 12.43
CA ARG A 100 -6.03 -12.43 13.08
C ARG A 100 -5.74 -13.61 12.15
N GLN A 101 -6.25 -13.56 10.92
CA GLN A 101 -6.04 -14.64 9.95
C GLN A 101 -4.54 -14.88 9.67
N GLN A 102 -3.76 -13.82 9.49
CA GLN A 102 -2.32 -13.92 9.24
C GLN A 102 -1.54 -14.44 10.46
N TRP A 103 -1.94 -14.00 11.65
CA TRP A 103 -1.34 -14.42 12.91
C TRP A 103 -1.66 -15.89 13.18
N GLU A 104 -2.92 -16.31 13.04
CA GLU A 104 -3.37 -17.68 13.27
C GLU A 104 -2.67 -18.66 12.33
N LYS A 105 -2.58 -18.33 11.03
CA LYS A 105 -1.83 -19.12 10.04
C LYS A 105 -0.37 -19.36 10.39
N LYS A 106 0.25 -18.48 11.18
CA LYS A 106 1.68 -18.55 11.50
C LYS A 106 1.98 -19.06 12.91
N PHE A 107 1.18 -18.66 13.88
CA PHE A 107 1.44 -18.87 15.30
C PHE A 107 0.36 -19.70 16.00
N GLY A 108 -0.90 -19.56 15.58
CA GLY A 108 -2.06 -20.30 16.12
C GLY A 108 -2.47 -19.94 17.56
N SER A 109 -1.54 -19.56 18.42
CA SER A 109 -1.78 -19.20 19.82
C SER A 109 -0.82 -18.10 20.29
N VAL A 110 -1.22 -17.35 21.32
CA VAL A 110 -0.33 -16.32 21.88
C VAL A 110 0.75 -17.00 22.70
N ALA A 111 1.98 -16.56 22.49
CA ALA A 111 3.12 -17.10 23.20
C ALA A 111 3.08 -16.77 24.70
N SER A 112 3.63 -17.68 25.50
CA SER A 112 3.72 -17.55 26.95
C SER A 112 4.93 -16.72 27.40
N THR A 113 6.00 -16.66 26.60
CA THR A 113 7.21 -15.90 26.95
C THR A 113 7.19 -14.48 26.37
N PRO A 114 7.71 -13.47 27.10
CA PRO A 114 7.79 -12.10 26.58
C PRO A 114 8.56 -12.00 25.25
N GLN A 115 9.62 -12.80 25.08
CA GLN A 115 10.44 -12.82 23.88
C GLN A 115 9.66 -13.29 22.66
N GLU A 116 8.85 -14.33 22.82
CA GLU A 116 8.01 -14.87 21.76
C GLU A 116 6.78 -14.00 21.49
N ARG A 117 6.17 -13.38 22.51
CA ARG A 117 5.11 -12.37 22.31
C ARG A 117 5.63 -11.21 21.47
N ALA A 118 6.81 -10.70 21.79
CA ALA A 118 7.47 -9.65 21.00
C ALA A 118 7.74 -10.09 19.55
N LYS A 119 8.05 -11.38 19.31
CA LYS A 119 8.19 -11.94 17.96
C LYS A 119 6.86 -11.93 17.18
N GLN A 120 5.73 -12.26 17.84
CA GLN A 120 4.40 -12.21 17.22
C GLN A 120 3.99 -10.76 16.90
N MET A 121 4.22 -9.83 17.82
CA MET A 121 3.97 -8.39 17.59
C MET A 121 4.80 -7.85 16.42
N ARG A 122 6.12 -8.11 16.40
CA ARG A 122 7.00 -7.67 15.30
C ARG A 122 6.55 -8.24 13.95
N PHE A 123 6.04 -9.46 13.92
CA PHE A 123 5.53 -10.06 12.68
C PHE A 123 4.34 -9.29 12.10
N LEU A 124 3.41 -8.86 12.95
CA LEU A 124 2.25 -8.07 12.53
C LEU A 124 2.63 -6.61 12.22
N ALA A 125 3.49 -6.01 13.05
CA ALA A 125 4.00 -4.65 12.82
C ALA A 125 4.76 -4.55 11.49
N ALA A 126 5.59 -5.53 11.15
CA ALA A 126 6.30 -5.58 9.87
C ALA A 126 5.35 -5.72 8.64
N ARG A 127 4.11 -6.15 8.87
CA ARG A 127 3.04 -6.18 7.85
C ARG A 127 2.23 -4.89 7.81
N GLY A 128 2.47 -3.94 8.71
CA GLY A 128 1.80 -2.65 8.73
C GLY A 128 0.47 -2.63 9.46
N PHE A 129 0.18 -3.62 10.32
CA PHE A 129 -0.96 -3.55 11.21
C PHE A 129 -0.68 -2.55 12.33
N GLY A 130 -1.67 -1.75 12.70
CA GLY A 130 -1.54 -0.77 13.78
C GLY A 130 -1.43 -1.42 15.15
N MET A 131 -0.80 -0.73 16.10
CA MET A 131 -0.60 -1.25 17.46
C MET A 131 -1.91 -1.59 18.18
N SER A 132 -2.97 -0.81 17.97
CA SER A 132 -4.32 -1.13 18.50
C SER A 132 -4.84 -2.48 17.99
N VAL A 133 -4.71 -2.75 16.68
CA VAL A 133 -5.09 -4.03 16.07
C VAL A 133 -4.21 -5.16 16.61
N ILE A 134 -2.90 -4.95 16.69
CA ILE A 134 -1.96 -5.94 17.24
C ILE A 134 -2.34 -6.31 18.68
N ARG A 135 -2.62 -5.31 19.53
CA ARG A 135 -3.07 -5.55 20.90
C ARG A 135 -4.35 -6.39 20.93
N GLN A 136 -5.33 -6.10 20.08
CA GLN A 136 -6.57 -6.88 19.99
C GLN A 136 -6.39 -8.32 19.50
N VAL A 137 -5.45 -8.57 18.59
CA VAL A 137 -5.09 -9.94 18.18
C VAL A 137 -4.45 -10.70 19.34
N MET A 138 -3.59 -10.03 20.10
CA MET A 138 -2.82 -10.63 21.20
C MET A 138 -3.62 -10.74 22.51
N ALA A 139 -4.63 -9.88 22.71
CA ALA A 139 -5.50 -9.89 23.89
C ALA A 139 -6.46 -11.10 23.90
N GLY A 140 -6.71 -11.72 22.74
CA GLY A 140 -7.49 -12.95 22.63
C GLY A 140 -6.84 -14.18 23.26
N SER A 141 -5.71 -14.07 23.98
CA SER A 141 -5.14 -15.20 24.74
C SER A 141 -4.31 -14.82 25.99
N GLY A 142 -4.72 -13.77 26.72
CA GLY A 142 -4.24 -13.53 28.09
C GLY A 142 -3.70 -12.12 28.33
N ASP A 143 -4.17 -11.56 29.45
CA ASP A 143 -4.21 -10.15 29.88
C ASP A 143 -2.91 -9.34 29.83
N ASP A 144 -3.12 -8.05 29.55
CA ASP A 144 -2.42 -6.84 30.01
C ASP A 144 -0.92 -6.91 30.34
N ASP A 145 -0.09 -6.63 29.34
CA ASP A 145 1.18 -5.91 29.55
C ASP A 145 1.62 -5.21 28.25
N PHE A 146 1.00 -4.07 27.93
CA PHE A 146 1.43 -3.23 26.82
C PHE A 146 1.72 -1.81 27.30
N PRO A 147 2.93 -1.26 27.04
CA PRO A 147 3.20 0.14 27.29
C PRO A 147 2.33 1.04 26.39
N PRO A 148 1.97 2.24 26.85
CA PRO A 148 1.09 3.14 26.12
C PRO A 148 1.67 3.54 24.76
N ASP A 149 0.79 3.67 23.76
CA ASP A 149 1.11 4.32 22.48
C ASP A 149 1.48 5.78 22.76
N ASN A 150 2.73 6.16 22.49
CA ASN A 150 3.09 7.57 22.39
C ASN A 150 2.87 8.02 20.94
N PRO A 151 2.00 9.00 20.68
CA PRO A 151 1.86 9.58 19.35
C PRO A 151 3.03 10.53 19.11
N ASP A 152 3.94 10.16 18.21
CA ASP A 152 4.75 11.11 17.44
C ASP A 152 4.07 11.33 16.07
#